data_AF-A4A1V6-F1
#
_entry.id   AF-A4A1V6-F1
#
_cell.length_a   1.000
_cell.length_b   1.000
_cell.length_c   1.000
_cell.angle_alpha   90.00
_cell.angle_beta   90.00
_cell.angle_gamma   90.00
#
_symmetry.space_group_name_H-M   'P 1'
#
loop_
_entity.id
_entity.type
_entity.pdbx_description
1 polymer ?
#
loop_
_entity_poly.entity_id
_entity_poly.type
_entity_poly.pdbx_seq_one_letter_code
_entity_poly.pdbx_strand_id
1 'polypeptide(L)'
;MPLVRSYPWFLMLGLALLTGCDNVGIRNPFAKPAPAKKMAAPTAPPKATTPPKDPEVTARKNREAEARGTMIRTTSLRGGKTAGGGTMEERLDVRDAVSRIGADLKNTIEYSPALIVWMVDTTQSASALKRGFQDAAPKMYDDLAGALAGKSADQLTSAVVAVGGASPQFLIDQPTSDLALVRDQIGKLPSDDSGAEPIFAAVNQALDKYGKFQAQNRAVAIVIVTDEAGDDQDMVDAVIAKARPLGVKIHAIGVPAPLGRLSGLMQTAESRKDGKPAIVQGPETRRLQRINLDFTSSGFGSQEIDSGFGPFALNYLCRATGGAYLIVRSSALGSWPGNASVYGGEYRRKYPPQFLSADEYQQKLSSNKALAALDAVSYLPPGGAITAPSTNFRTGDEAALKRSLDAAQRLPARLAPPLEAIYNRLSDAESDRDQITDPRWQASYDLALGRAAAALARTNGYNQMLALLKSGRKFDDASHDTWILQPADSLSEAGSRLEKVRKQAVEALQRVINEHPDTPWAELARRELETPIGWRWTEA
;
A
#
# COMPACT_ATOMS: atom_id res chain seq x y z
N MET A 1 16.73 -44.63 35.06
CA MET A 1 17.39 -45.60 34.15
C MET A 1 18.52 -44.88 33.41
N PRO A 2 19.69 -45.53 33.25
CA PRO A 2 20.97 -44.89 33.55
C PRO A 2 21.93 -44.78 32.35
N LEU A 3 23.14 -44.27 32.67
CA LEU A 3 24.43 -44.35 31.95
C LEU A 3 24.79 -43.09 31.14
N VAL A 4 25.56 -42.16 31.69
CA VAL A 4 27.03 -42.18 31.88
C VAL A 4 27.78 -42.23 30.55
N ARG A 5 28.48 -41.13 30.23
CA ARG A 5 29.87 -41.17 29.75
C ARG A 5 30.51 -39.77 29.79
N SER A 6 31.28 -39.56 30.85
CA SER A 6 32.44 -38.67 30.89
C SER A 6 33.65 -39.47 30.40
N TYR A 7 34.57 -38.87 29.65
CA TYR A 7 36.01 -39.10 29.82
C TYR A 7 36.82 -37.97 29.16
N PRO A 8 37.71 -37.31 29.93
CA PRO A 8 38.78 -36.45 29.43
C PRO A 8 40.08 -37.27 29.31
N TRP A 9 41.00 -36.92 28.40
CA TRP A 9 42.41 -37.36 28.40
C TRP A 9 43.25 -36.23 27.78
N PHE A 10 44.08 -35.55 28.56
CA PHE A 10 45.46 -35.86 28.99
C PHE A 10 46.53 -35.68 27.90
N LEU A 11 47.34 -34.64 28.13
CA LEU A 11 48.67 -34.37 27.57
C LEU A 11 49.70 -35.42 28.01
N MET A 12 50.67 -35.72 27.13
CA MET A 12 52.09 -36.09 27.36
C MET A 12 52.71 -36.29 25.94
N LEU A 13 53.48 -35.37 25.34
CA LEU A 13 54.88 -34.96 25.52
C LEU A 13 55.97 -36.03 25.22
N GLY A 14 56.87 -35.69 24.27
CA GLY A 14 58.11 -36.40 23.89
C GLY A 14 58.40 -36.26 22.38
N LEU A 15 58.97 -35.16 21.86
CA LEU A 15 60.38 -34.67 21.87
C LEU A 15 61.40 -35.53 21.09
N ALA A 16 61.82 -35.05 19.91
CA ALA A 16 63.21 -35.04 19.41
C ALA A 16 63.35 -34.12 18.16
N LEU A 17 64.01 -32.94 18.32
CA LEU A 17 65.26 -32.46 17.69
C LEU A 17 65.17 -32.11 16.18
N LEU A 18 65.73 -31.04 15.60
CA LEU A 18 66.66 -29.97 16.02
C LEU A 18 66.77 -28.92 14.87
N THR A 19 67.29 -27.72 15.19
CA THR A 19 67.73 -26.58 14.32
C THR A 19 66.59 -25.74 13.70
N GLY A 20 66.44 -24.42 13.91
CA GLY A 20 67.31 -23.26 14.15
C GLY A 20 66.80 -22.15 13.18
N CYS A 21 66.67 -20.85 13.42
CA CYS A 21 67.07 -19.94 14.48
C CYS A 21 66.09 -18.74 14.50
N ASP A 22 65.69 -18.32 15.70
CA ASP A 22 65.72 -16.96 16.27
C ASP A 22 65.39 -15.73 15.39
N ASN A 23 64.20 -15.15 15.61
CA ASN A 23 64.02 -13.87 16.33
C ASN A 23 62.57 -13.38 16.20
N VAL A 24 61.73 -13.65 17.20
CA VAL A 24 60.43 -12.96 17.36
C VAL A 24 60.49 -12.14 18.64
N GLY A 25 60.87 -10.88 18.50
CA GLY A 25 60.78 -9.88 19.55
C GLY A 25 59.35 -9.36 19.67
N ILE A 26 58.70 -9.62 20.79
CA ILE A 26 57.41 -9.05 21.18
C ILE A 26 57.56 -7.52 21.29
N ARG A 27 56.73 -6.76 20.56
CA ARG A 27 56.66 -5.30 20.65
C ARG A 27 55.33 -4.84 21.25
N ASN A 28 55.47 -3.99 22.27
CA ASN A 28 54.43 -3.36 23.09
C ASN A 28 53.35 -2.63 22.23
N PRO A 29 52.05 -2.92 22.42
CA PRO A 29 50.97 -2.36 21.62
C PRO A 29 50.62 -0.88 21.89
N PHE A 30 51.40 -0.17 22.73
CA PHE A 30 51.13 1.24 23.06
C PHE A 30 52.23 2.24 22.68
N ALA A 31 53.18 1.85 21.81
CA ALA A 31 54.22 2.77 21.34
C ALA A 31 53.71 3.66 20.18
N LYS A 32 53.61 4.98 20.42
CA LYS A 32 53.36 6.00 19.37
C LYS A 32 54.57 6.11 18.43
N PRO A 33 54.40 6.13 17.10
CA PRO A 33 55.52 6.34 16.19
C PRO A 33 55.89 7.83 16.08
N ALA A 34 57.18 8.12 16.24
CA ALA A 34 57.83 9.39 15.90
C ALA A 34 58.23 9.41 14.40
N PRO A 35 58.40 10.59 13.77
CA PRO A 35 58.46 10.71 12.32
C PRO A 35 59.88 10.52 11.79
N ALA A 36 60.02 9.85 10.64
CA ALA A 36 61.32 9.73 9.96
C ALA A 36 61.23 10.05 8.46
N LYS A 37 62.30 10.72 8.05
CA LYS A 37 62.59 11.42 6.78
C LYS A 37 62.82 10.51 5.58
N LYS A 38 62.66 11.14 4.41
CA LYS A 38 62.88 10.68 3.04
C LYS A 38 64.25 10.03 2.79
N MET A 39 64.27 8.94 2.02
CA MET A 39 65.40 8.49 1.19
C MET A 39 64.89 8.09 -0.22
N ALA A 40 65.78 8.28 -1.20
CA ALA A 40 65.51 8.34 -2.64
C ALA A 40 65.24 6.99 -3.32
N ALA A 41 64.60 7.08 -4.50
CA ALA A 41 64.10 5.97 -5.31
C ALA A 41 65.16 5.31 -6.22
N PRO A 42 65.02 4.01 -6.55
CA PRO A 42 65.55 3.42 -7.77
C PRO A 42 64.52 3.45 -8.91
N THR A 43 65.04 3.66 -10.12
CA THR A 43 64.36 3.84 -11.41
C THR A 43 63.54 2.62 -11.87
N ALA A 44 62.35 2.88 -12.42
CA ALA A 44 61.42 1.89 -12.99
C ALA A 44 61.78 1.50 -14.45
N PRO A 45 61.44 0.27 -14.90
CA PRO A 45 61.51 -0.13 -16.31
C PRO A 45 60.37 0.53 -17.14
N PRO A 46 60.48 0.59 -18.47
CA PRO A 46 59.60 1.41 -19.29
C PRO A 46 58.16 0.89 -19.29
N LYS A 47 57.21 1.82 -19.16
CA LYS A 47 55.78 1.55 -19.26
C LYS A 47 55.42 1.06 -20.66
N ALA A 48 54.76 -0.09 -20.76
CA ALA A 48 54.01 -0.47 -21.93
C ALA A 48 52.89 0.57 -22.18
N THR A 49 52.90 1.18 -23.36
CA THR A 49 51.87 2.09 -23.84
C THR A 49 50.58 1.33 -24.08
N THR A 50 49.57 1.60 -23.27
CA THR A 50 48.17 1.24 -23.58
C THR A 50 47.74 2.00 -24.84
N PRO A 51 47.05 1.34 -25.80
CA PRO A 51 46.53 2.04 -26.96
C PRO A 51 45.47 3.06 -26.52
N PRO A 52 45.32 4.18 -27.24
CA PRO A 52 44.39 5.24 -26.87
C PRO A 52 42.97 4.68 -26.89
N LYS A 53 42.23 4.84 -25.80
CA LYS A 53 40.81 4.52 -25.77
C LYS A 53 40.11 5.46 -26.74
N ASP A 54 39.47 4.86 -27.74
CA ASP A 54 38.67 5.56 -28.72
C ASP A 54 37.71 6.54 -28.02
N PRO A 55 37.79 7.85 -28.30
CA PRO A 55 36.95 8.88 -27.68
C PRO A 55 35.46 8.58 -27.84
N GLU A 56 35.08 7.93 -28.94
CA GLU A 56 33.70 7.58 -29.26
C GLU A 56 33.16 6.44 -28.38
N VAL A 57 33.98 5.42 -28.11
CA VAL A 57 33.64 4.29 -27.22
C VAL A 57 33.52 4.74 -25.77
N THR A 58 34.35 5.69 -25.34
CA THR A 58 34.32 6.23 -23.99
C THR A 58 33.13 7.18 -23.80
N ALA A 59 32.82 8.01 -24.80
CA ALA A 59 31.62 8.84 -24.82
C ALA A 59 30.33 7.99 -24.84
N ARG A 60 30.31 6.89 -25.60
CA ARG A 60 29.20 5.94 -25.64
C ARG A 60 28.98 5.24 -24.30
N LYS A 61 30.03 4.75 -23.64
CA LYS A 61 29.92 4.16 -22.29
C LYS A 61 29.41 5.15 -21.23
N ASN A 62 29.84 6.41 -21.31
CA ASN A 62 29.38 7.44 -20.38
C ASN A 62 27.92 7.83 -20.64
N ARG A 63 27.49 7.90 -21.92
CA ARG A 63 26.09 8.12 -22.28
C ARG A 63 25.18 6.92 -21.99
N GLU A 64 25.68 5.68 -22.13
CA GLU A 64 24.97 4.47 -21.73
C GLU A 64 24.79 4.40 -20.20
N ALA A 65 25.79 4.84 -19.43
CA ALA A 65 25.68 5.00 -17.98
C ALA A 65 24.71 6.13 -17.59
N GLU A 66 24.67 7.21 -18.37
CA GLU A 66 23.75 8.33 -18.19
C GLU A 66 22.29 7.93 -18.51
N ALA A 67 22.05 7.22 -19.62
CA ALA A 67 20.74 6.64 -19.97
C ALA A 67 20.26 5.56 -18.98
N ARG A 68 21.19 4.87 -18.32
CA ARG A 68 20.89 3.99 -17.17
C ARG A 68 20.54 4.78 -15.90
N GLY A 69 20.93 6.05 -15.79
CA GLY A 69 20.70 6.92 -14.65
C GLY A 69 19.47 7.84 -14.77
N THR A 70 19.01 8.13 -15.98
CA THR A 70 17.80 8.94 -16.26
C THR A 70 16.58 8.05 -16.48
N MET A 71 16.15 7.35 -15.43
CA MET A 71 14.82 6.77 -15.36
C MET A 71 14.04 7.46 -14.26
N ILE A 72 12.96 8.13 -14.65
CA ILE A 72 11.89 8.64 -13.79
C ILE A 72 12.40 9.07 -12.40
N ARG A 73 13.08 10.23 -12.34
CA ARG A 73 12.71 11.13 -11.25
C ARG A 73 11.25 11.44 -11.50
N THR A 74 10.40 11.06 -10.57
CA THR A 74 8.97 11.34 -10.58
C THR A 74 8.78 12.82 -10.91
N THR A 75 8.58 13.17 -12.18
CA THR A 75 8.11 14.48 -12.62
C THR A 75 6.59 14.50 -12.50
N SER A 76 6.13 14.24 -11.29
CA SER A 76 4.96 14.89 -10.71
C SER A 76 5.59 15.77 -9.63
N LEU A 77 5.26 17.06 -9.61
CA LEU A 77 5.85 18.17 -8.81
C LEU A 77 6.74 19.14 -9.62
N ARG A 78 6.12 19.88 -10.55
CA ARG A 78 6.49 21.29 -10.77
C ARG A 78 5.21 22.10 -10.93
N GLY A 79 4.86 22.81 -9.86
CA GLY A 79 3.54 23.40 -9.67
C GLY A 79 3.34 24.77 -10.34
N GLY A 80 2.05 25.11 -10.51
CA GLY A 80 1.56 26.48 -10.48
C GLY A 80 0.77 26.68 -9.18
N LYS A 81 1.11 27.73 -8.42
CA LYS A 81 0.41 28.10 -7.18
C LYS A 81 -0.93 28.77 -7.53
N THR A 82 -2.03 28.25 -7.01
CA THR A 82 -3.23 29.04 -6.69
C THR A 82 -3.65 28.73 -5.26
N ALA A 83 -3.93 29.78 -4.50
CA ALA A 83 -4.35 29.70 -3.11
C ALA A 83 -5.81 29.23 -3.02
N GLY A 84 -6.07 28.28 -2.11
CA GLY A 84 -7.42 27.89 -1.69
C GLY A 84 -8.14 26.91 -2.63
N GLY A 85 -8.37 25.67 -2.15
CA GLY A 85 -9.06 24.61 -2.89
C GLY A 85 -8.09 23.67 -3.58
N GLY A 86 -8.10 22.39 -3.21
CA GLY A 86 -7.21 21.37 -3.77
C GLY A 86 -7.27 21.36 -5.30
N THR A 87 -6.13 21.54 -5.96
CA THR A 87 -6.00 21.29 -7.39
C THR A 87 -6.29 19.82 -7.65
N MET A 88 -7.44 19.53 -8.28
CA MET A 88 -7.77 18.21 -8.81
C MET A 88 -6.64 17.82 -9.78
N GLU A 89 -5.87 16.79 -9.41
CA GLU A 89 -4.74 16.34 -10.21
C GLU A 89 -5.20 15.78 -11.56
N GLU A 90 -4.36 15.95 -12.58
CA GLU A 90 -4.61 15.44 -13.93
C GLU A 90 -4.86 13.92 -13.88
N ARG A 91 -6.07 13.51 -14.26
CA ARG A 91 -6.48 12.12 -14.29
C ARG A 91 -5.84 11.44 -15.49
N LEU A 92 -4.74 10.72 -15.25
CA LEU A 92 -4.11 9.86 -16.25
C LEU A 92 -5.13 8.82 -16.75
N ASP A 93 -5.33 8.74 -18.06
CA ASP A 93 -6.08 7.65 -18.67
C ASP A 93 -5.15 6.49 -19.11
N VAL A 94 -5.72 5.43 -19.70
CA VAL A 94 -4.93 4.27 -20.17
C VAL A 94 -4.02 4.66 -21.32
N ARG A 95 -4.46 5.56 -22.20
CA ARG A 95 -3.67 6.02 -23.35
C ARG A 95 -2.45 6.78 -22.88
N ASP A 96 -2.61 7.71 -21.94
CA ASP A 96 -1.52 8.46 -21.34
C ASP A 96 -0.50 7.54 -20.66
N ALA A 97 -0.97 6.52 -19.94
CA ALA A 97 -0.12 5.52 -19.30
C ALA A 97 0.74 4.77 -20.34
N VAL A 98 0.10 4.26 -21.39
CA VAL A 98 0.77 3.54 -22.48
C VAL A 98 1.73 4.45 -23.24
N SER A 99 1.34 5.70 -23.51
CA SER A 99 2.21 6.69 -24.17
C SER A 99 3.46 7.01 -23.34
N ARG A 100 3.38 7.05 -22.01
CA ARG A 100 4.55 7.22 -21.13
C ARG A 100 5.51 6.03 -21.25
N ILE A 101 5.00 4.80 -21.23
CA ILE A 101 5.82 3.60 -21.49
C ILE A 101 6.45 3.66 -22.89
N GLY A 102 5.69 4.09 -23.90
CA GLY A 102 6.18 4.26 -25.28
C GLY A 102 7.31 5.28 -25.38
N ALA A 103 7.22 6.41 -24.67
CA ALA A 103 8.27 7.43 -24.65
C ALA A 103 9.57 6.90 -24.01
N ASP A 104 9.46 6.16 -22.91
CA ASP A 104 10.61 5.52 -22.25
C ASP A 104 11.23 4.43 -23.14
N LEU A 105 10.39 3.66 -23.82
CA LEU A 105 10.83 2.65 -24.77
C LEU A 105 11.55 3.30 -25.97
N LYS A 106 11.00 4.38 -26.52
CA LYS A 106 11.62 5.18 -27.59
C LYS A 106 13.01 5.64 -27.21
N ASN A 107 13.18 6.17 -26.00
CA ASN A 107 14.48 6.57 -25.48
C ASN A 107 15.42 5.37 -25.33
N THR A 108 14.92 4.21 -24.89
CA THR A 108 15.73 3.01 -24.71
C THR A 108 16.24 2.46 -26.04
N ILE A 109 15.37 2.36 -27.07
CA ILE A 109 15.73 1.86 -28.40
C ILE A 109 16.64 2.83 -29.18
N GLU A 110 16.86 4.04 -28.68
CA GLU A 110 17.87 4.94 -29.24
C GLU A 110 19.28 4.43 -28.95
N TYR A 111 19.50 3.84 -27.76
CA TYR A 111 20.83 3.53 -27.24
C TYR A 111 21.11 2.02 -27.09
N SER A 112 20.08 1.19 -26.94
CA SER A 112 20.24 -0.25 -26.77
C SER A 112 19.08 -1.04 -27.37
N PRO A 113 19.31 -2.28 -27.87
CA PRO A 113 18.21 -3.19 -28.17
C PRO A 113 17.31 -3.37 -26.95
N ALA A 114 16.00 -3.42 -27.16
CA ALA A 114 15.02 -3.55 -26.09
C ALA A 114 14.13 -4.79 -26.27
N LEU A 115 13.70 -5.38 -25.16
CA LEU A 115 12.61 -6.34 -25.08
C LEU A 115 11.53 -5.76 -24.17
N ILE A 116 10.32 -5.58 -24.70
CA ILE A 116 9.14 -5.27 -23.89
C ILE A 116 8.23 -6.50 -23.78
N VAL A 117 7.89 -6.88 -22.55
CA VAL A 117 6.97 -7.97 -22.25
C VAL A 117 5.69 -7.38 -21.70
N TRP A 118 4.61 -7.43 -22.48
CA TRP A 118 3.28 -7.01 -22.03
C TRP A 118 2.60 -8.17 -21.31
N MET A 119 2.31 -7.99 -20.03
CA MET A 119 1.52 -8.91 -19.23
C MET A 119 0.17 -8.27 -18.96
N VAL A 120 -0.88 -8.77 -19.59
CA VAL A 120 -2.19 -8.12 -19.58
C VAL A 120 -3.17 -9.01 -18.88
N ASP A 121 -3.83 -8.44 -17.87
CA ASP A 121 -4.93 -9.07 -17.19
C ASP A 121 -6.11 -9.25 -18.14
N THR A 122 -6.65 -10.46 -18.16
CA THR A 122 -7.72 -10.87 -19.05
C THR A 122 -8.98 -11.27 -18.32
N THR A 123 -9.01 -11.12 -16.99
CA THR A 123 -10.21 -11.32 -16.17
C THR A 123 -11.37 -10.41 -16.59
N GLN A 124 -12.57 -10.78 -16.15
CA GLN A 124 -13.78 -10.02 -16.44
C GLN A 124 -13.72 -8.61 -15.84
N SER A 125 -13.26 -8.45 -14.60
CA SER A 125 -13.08 -7.15 -13.91
C SER A 125 -12.18 -6.21 -14.73
N ALA A 126 -11.07 -6.72 -15.24
CA ALA A 126 -10.10 -5.98 -16.06
C ALA A 126 -10.61 -5.56 -17.46
N SER A 127 -11.81 -5.95 -17.89
CA SER A 127 -12.28 -5.76 -19.26
C SER A 127 -12.22 -4.32 -19.78
N ALA A 128 -12.53 -3.33 -18.93
CA ALA A 128 -12.47 -1.92 -19.31
C ALA A 128 -11.02 -1.43 -19.48
N LEU A 129 -10.14 -1.82 -18.57
CA LEU A 129 -8.70 -1.51 -18.64
C LEU A 129 -8.05 -2.18 -19.85
N LYS A 130 -8.34 -3.48 -20.07
CA LYS A 130 -7.90 -4.26 -21.22
C LYS A 130 -8.29 -3.59 -22.53
N ARG A 131 -9.56 -3.18 -22.68
CA ARG A 131 -10.02 -2.47 -23.88
C ARG A 131 -9.26 -1.17 -24.10
N GLY A 132 -9.09 -0.36 -23.05
CA GLY A 132 -8.28 0.87 -23.14
C GLY A 132 -6.84 0.60 -23.59
N PHE A 133 -6.24 -0.50 -23.12
CA PHE A 133 -4.91 -0.93 -23.54
C PHE A 133 -4.88 -1.39 -25.00
N GLN A 134 -5.87 -2.19 -25.42
CA GLN A 134 -6.03 -2.64 -26.81
C GLN A 134 -6.17 -1.47 -27.80
N ASP A 135 -6.80 -0.38 -27.38
CA ASP A 135 -6.93 0.83 -28.18
C ASP A 135 -5.64 1.66 -28.21
N ALA A 136 -4.88 1.71 -27.11
CA ALA A 136 -3.72 2.58 -26.94
C ALA A 136 -2.41 1.96 -27.47
N ALA A 137 -2.16 0.68 -27.21
CA ALA A 137 -0.89 0.03 -27.53
C ALA A 137 -0.58 -0.01 -29.04
N PRO A 138 -1.54 -0.26 -29.96
CA PRO A 138 -1.26 -0.19 -31.39
C PRO A 138 -0.76 1.19 -31.83
N LYS A 139 -1.37 2.26 -31.32
CA LYS A 139 -0.97 3.64 -31.61
C LYS A 139 0.44 3.93 -31.12
N MET A 140 0.79 3.44 -29.92
CA MET A 140 2.15 3.55 -29.40
C MET A 140 3.18 2.86 -30.32
N TYR A 141 2.87 1.67 -30.86
CA TYR A 141 3.76 1.02 -31.82
C TYR A 141 3.86 1.76 -33.16
N ASP A 142 2.77 2.37 -33.63
CA ASP A 142 2.79 3.22 -34.82
C ASP A 142 3.72 4.43 -34.62
N ASP A 143 3.66 5.07 -33.45
CA ASP A 143 4.55 6.19 -33.08
C ASP A 143 6.03 5.76 -32.97
N LEU A 144 6.28 4.50 -32.58
CA LEU A 144 7.63 3.93 -32.52
C LEU A 144 8.19 3.53 -33.88
N ALA A 145 7.35 3.28 -34.89
CA ALA A 145 7.79 2.82 -36.21
C ALA A 145 8.80 3.80 -36.85
N GLY A 146 8.57 5.10 -36.70
CA GLY A 146 9.51 6.12 -37.16
C GLY A 146 10.85 6.09 -36.42
N ALA A 147 10.84 5.82 -35.11
CA ALA A 147 12.06 5.70 -34.32
C ALA A 147 12.85 4.41 -34.63
N LEU A 148 12.19 3.37 -35.15
CA LEU A 148 12.80 2.13 -35.56
C LEU A 148 13.31 2.16 -37.02
N ALA A 149 12.89 3.15 -37.81
CA ALA A 149 13.31 3.27 -39.20
C ALA A 149 14.84 3.35 -39.32
N GLY A 150 15.42 2.45 -40.13
CA GLY A 150 16.87 2.35 -40.32
C GLY A 150 17.64 1.69 -39.19
N LYS A 151 16.98 1.25 -38.11
CA LYS A 151 17.59 0.42 -37.06
C LYS A 151 17.46 -1.07 -37.42
N SER A 152 18.24 -1.91 -36.75
CA SER A 152 18.18 -3.36 -36.94
C SER A 152 16.79 -3.91 -36.57
N ALA A 153 16.35 -4.99 -37.22
CA ALA A 153 15.08 -5.64 -36.90
C ALA A 153 15.03 -6.07 -35.42
N ASP A 154 16.16 -6.47 -34.85
CA ASP A 154 16.24 -6.87 -33.43
C ASP A 154 16.34 -5.68 -32.47
N GLN A 155 16.24 -4.43 -32.92
CA GLN A 155 16.33 -3.26 -32.06
C GLN A 155 15.20 -3.21 -31.02
N LEU A 156 13.99 -3.62 -31.41
CA LEU A 156 12.87 -3.79 -30.51
C LEU A 156 12.23 -5.15 -30.76
N THR A 157 12.13 -5.95 -29.71
CA THR A 157 11.30 -7.15 -29.71
C THR A 157 10.23 -7.06 -28.63
N SER A 158 9.11 -7.71 -28.87
CA SER A 158 7.98 -7.73 -27.95
C SER A 158 7.51 -9.15 -27.67
N ALA A 159 7.09 -9.38 -26.45
CA ALA A 159 6.33 -10.56 -26.03
C ALA A 159 5.00 -10.12 -25.43
N VAL A 160 3.99 -10.99 -25.51
CA VAL A 160 2.63 -10.74 -25.01
C VAL A 160 2.19 -11.95 -24.21
N VAL A 161 1.74 -11.70 -22.99
CA VAL A 161 1.31 -12.69 -22.02
C VAL A 161 -0.08 -12.28 -21.52
N ALA A 162 -1.05 -13.17 -21.65
CA ALA A 162 -2.34 -13.03 -21.00
C ALA A 162 -2.24 -13.61 -19.58
N VAL A 163 -2.67 -12.83 -18.60
CA VAL A 163 -2.75 -13.20 -17.18
C VAL A 163 -4.22 -13.45 -16.85
N GLY A 164 -4.50 -14.58 -16.20
CA GLY A 164 -5.85 -15.07 -15.93
C GLY A 164 -5.82 -16.59 -15.79
N GLY A 165 -6.76 -17.15 -15.03
CA GLY A 165 -6.89 -18.60 -14.86
C GLY A 165 -5.76 -19.24 -14.06
N ALA A 166 -5.56 -20.56 -14.23
CA ALA A 166 -4.60 -21.33 -13.44
C ALA A 166 -3.12 -21.04 -13.79
N SER A 167 -2.84 -20.55 -15.00
CA SER A 167 -1.49 -20.26 -15.47
C SER A 167 -1.50 -19.22 -16.60
N PRO A 168 -0.50 -18.33 -16.69
CA PRO A 168 -0.44 -17.33 -17.75
C PRO A 168 -0.28 -17.98 -19.14
N GLN A 169 -0.88 -17.36 -20.15
CA GLN A 169 -0.76 -17.80 -21.54
C GLN A 169 0.21 -16.89 -22.30
N PHE A 170 1.32 -17.46 -22.79
CA PHE A 170 2.33 -16.74 -23.59
C PHE A 170 1.89 -16.66 -25.06
N LEU A 171 1.07 -15.67 -25.41
CA LEU A 171 0.55 -15.47 -26.76
C LEU A 171 1.66 -15.19 -27.78
N ILE A 172 2.67 -14.41 -27.37
CA ILE A 172 3.94 -14.29 -28.09
C ILE A 172 5.03 -14.78 -27.16
N ASP A 173 5.31 -16.09 -27.25
CA ASP A 173 6.33 -16.78 -26.48
C ASP A 173 7.74 -16.30 -26.87
N GLN A 174 8.09 -16.48 -28.15
CA GLN A 174 9.38 -16.05 -28.69
C GLN A 174 9.29 -14.57 -29.05
N PRO A 175 10.08 -13.67 -28.42
CA PRO A 175 9.99 -12.25 -28.70
C PRO A 175 10.22 -11.95 -30.17
N THR A 176 9.35 -11.13 -30.75
CA THR A 176 9.34 -10.83 -32.18
C THR A 176 9.49 -9.33 -32.43
N SER A 177 10.10 -8.97 -33.55
CA SER A 177 10.14 -7.61 -34.08
C SER A 177 8.98 -7.29 -35.02
N ASP A 178 8.13 -8.28 -35.32
CA ASP A 178 6.95 -8.09 -36.16
C ASP A 178 5.86 -7.30 -35.40
N LEU A 179 5.85 -5.98 -35.61
CA LEU A 179 4.89 -5.08 -34.98
C LEU A 179 3.45 -5.35 -35.43
N ALA A 180 3.23 -5.91 -36.63
CA ALA A 180 1.88 -6.28 -37.07
C ALA A 180 1.37 -7.48 -36.28
N LEU A 181 2.18 -8.51 -36.11
CA LEU A 181 1.85 -9.66 -35.26
C LEU A 181 1.59 -9.24 -33.81
N VAL A 182 2.43 -8.36 -33.24
CA VAL A 182 2.24 -7.87 -31.86
C VAL A 182 0.93 -7.12 -31.70
N ARG A 183 0.59 -6.22 -32.64
CA ARG A 183 -0.68 -5.49 -32.63
C ARG A 183 -1.88 -6.43 -32.77
N ASP A 184 -1.79 -7.43 -33.65
CA ASP A 184 -2.85 -8.42 -33.84
C ASP A 184 -3.10 -9.24 -32.56
N GLN A 185 -2.04 -9.72 -31.90
CA GLN A 185 -2.16 -10.46 -30.65
C GLN A 185 -2.73 -9.62 -29.50
N ILE A 186 -2.32 -8.35 -29.39
CA ILE A 186 -2.93 -7.42 -28.42
C ILE A 186 -4.42 -7.25 -28.71
N GLY A 187 -4.80 -7.04 -29.97
CA GLY A 187 -6.21 -6.91 -30.38
C GLY A 187 -7.07 -8.16 -30.11
N LYS A 188 -6.44 -9.33 -29.98
CA LYS A 188 -7.09 -10.64 -29.77
C LYS A 188 -6.83 -11.24 -28.39
N LEU A 189 -6.46 -10.42 -27.40
CA LEU A 189 -6.31 -10.88 -26.02
C LEU A 189 -7.58 -11.65 -25.58
N PRO A 190 -7.44 -12.84 -24.95
CA PRO A 190 -8.57 -13.64 -24.52
C PRO A 190 -9.35 -12.95 -23.39
N SER A 191 -10.46 -13.56 -23.01
CA SER A 191 -11.17 -13.26 -21.76
C SER A 191 -11.10 -14.47 -20.84
N ASP A 192 -10.91 -14.21 -19.55
CA ASP A 192 -10.92 -15.21 -18.48
C ASP A 192 -12.12 -14.98 -17.55
N ASP A 193 -12.96 -15.99 -17.40
CA ASP A 193 -14.16 -15.96 -16.56
C ASP A 193 -13.92 -16.59 -15.17
N SER A 194 -12.66 -16.95 -14.86
CA SER A 194 -12.33 -17.58 -13.57
C SER A 194 -12.21 -16.56 -12.44
N GLY A 195 -11.79 -15.33 -12.78
CA GLY A 195 -11.45 -14.28 -11.82
C GLY A 195 -10.17 -14.57 -11.04
N ALA A 196 -9.37 -15.56 -11.46
CA ALA A 196 -8.09 -15.88 -10.83
C ALA A 196 -6.97 -15.03 -11.41
N GLU A 197 -6.19 -14.40 -10.54
CA GLU A 197 -5.18 -13.42 -10.92
C GLU A 197 -3.82 -13.73 -10.29
N PRO A 198 -3.13 -14.82 -10.73
CA PRO A 198 -1.81 -15.19 -10.23
C PRO A 198 -0.71 -14.31 -10.84
N ILE A 199 -0.78 -13.01 -10.59
CA ILE A 199 0.07 -11.98 -11.22
C ILE A 199 1.54 -12.21 -10.90
N PHE A 200 1.88 -12.46 -9.62
CA PHE A 200 3.28 -12.57 -9.20
C PHE A 200 3.92 -13.88 -9.68
N ALA A 201 3.16 -14.98 -9.70
CA ALA A 201 3.56 -16.23 -10.32
C ALA A 201 3.79 -16.06 -11.83
N ALA A 202 2.91 -15.31 -12.52
CA ALA A 202 3.11 -15.01 -13.93
C ALA A 202 4.36 -14.16 -14.18
N VAL A 203 4.64 -13.18 -13.31
CA VAL A 203 5.87 -12.37 -13.40
C VAL A 203 7.09 -13.25 -13.18
N ASN A 204 7.03 -14.17 -12.21
CA ASN A 204 8.12 -15.10 -11.94
C ASN A 204 8.47 -15.96 -13.17
N GLN A 205 7.45 -16.46 -13.89
CA GLN A 205 7.63 -17.21 -15.13
C GLN A 205 8.16 -16.34 -16.27
N ALA A 206 7.67 -15.09 -16.40
CA ALA A 206 8.19 -14.14 -17.37
C ALA A 206 9.67 -13.80 -17.10
N LEU A 207 10.08 -13.68 -15.83
CA LEU A 207 11.48 -13.48 -15.44
C LEU A 207 12.37 -14.68 -15.81
N ASP A 208 11.93 -15.92 -15.58
CA ASP A 208 12.68 -17.12 -16.00
C ASP A 208 12.93 -17.14 -17.50
N LYS A 209 11.91 -16.75 -18.26
CA LYS A 209 11.91 -16.83 -19.71
C LYS A 209 12.68 -15.69 -20.37
N TYR A 210 12.43 -14.47 -19.90
CA TYR A 210 12.86 -13.24 -20.55
C TYR A 210 13.99 -12.51 -19.82
N GLY A 211 14.20 -12.78 -18.53
CA GLY A 211 15.26 -12.12 -17.76
C GLY A 211 16.66 -12.36 -18.31
N LYS A 212 16.90 -13.53 -18.91
CA LYS A 212 18.17 -13.88 -19.56
C LYS A 212 18.58 -12.93 -20.69
N PHE A 213 17.63 -12.23 -21.33
CA PHE A 213 17.94 -11.28 -22.40
C PHE A 213 18.69 -10.04 -21.88
N GLN A 214 18.57 -9.71 -20.59
CA GLN A 214 19.36 -8.63 -19.99
C GLN A 214 20.87 -8.90 -20.11
N ALA A 215 21.28 -10.15 -19.87
CA ALA A 215 22.68 -10.57 -20.01
C ALA A 215 23.16 -10.57 -21.48
N GLN A 216 22.24 -10.56 -22.44
CA GLN A 216 22.51 -10.49 -23.89
C GLN A 216 22.54 -9.05 -24.41
N ASN A 217 22.85 -8.09 -23.53
CA ASN A 217 22.94 -6.65 -23.83
C ASN A 217 21.63 -6.05 -24.40
N ARG A 218 20.49 -6.60 -23.98
CA ARG A 218 19.15 -6.10 -24.33
C ARG A 218 18.48 -5.54 -23.08
N ALA A 219 17.97 -4.32 -23.13
CA ALA A 219 17.19 -3.77 -22.03
C ALA A 219 15.83 -4.48 -21.95
N VAL A 220 15.55 -5.17 -20.85
CA VAL A 220 14.29 -5.89 -20.63
C VAL A 220 13.36 -5.07 -19.73
N ALA A 221 12.15 -4.82 -20.21
CA ALA A 221 11.06 -4.24 -19.45
C ALA A 221 9.84 -5.18 -19.45
N ILE A 222 9.29 -5.45 -18.26
CA ILE A 222 8.00 -6.13 -18.11
C ILE A 222 6.97 -5.06 -17.74
N VAL A 223 5.82 -5.06 -18.40
CA VAL A 223 4.74 -4.11 -18.13
C VAL A 223 3.46 -4.87 -17.82
N ILE A 224 3.00 -4.77 -16.58
CA ILE A 224 1.79 -5.41 -16.06
C ILE A 224 0.62 -4.45 -16.30
N VAL A 225 -0.50 -4.93 -16.83
CA VAL A 225 -1.73 -4.15 -17.01
C VAL A 225 -2.86 -4.87 -16.29
N THR A 226 -3.32 -4.34 -15.15
CA THR A 226 -4.32 -4.98 -14.27
C THR A 226 -5.07 -3.91 -13.47
N ASP A 227 -6.34 -4.13 -13.16
CA ASP A 227 -7.13 -3.29 -12.26
C ASP A 227 -7.15 -3.84 -10.82
N GLU A 228 -6.36 -4.86 -10.52
CA GLU A 228 -6.33 -5.52 -9.22
C GLU A 228 -4.90 -5.66 -8.66
N ALA A 229 -4.83 -6.14 -7.43
CA ALA A 229 -3.61 -6.35 -6.67
C ALA A 229 -2.99 -7.73 -6.94
N GLY A 230 -3.76 -8.66 -7.51
CA GLY A 230 -3.40 -10.06 -7.69
C GLY A 230 -3.71 -10.94 -6.47
N ASP A 231 -3.89 -12.23 -6.72
CA ASP A 231 -4.22 -13.26 -5.72
C ASP A 231 -3.01 -13.72 -4.88
N ASP A 232 -1.81 -13.50 -5.38
CA ASP A 232 -0.56 -14.07 -4.89
C ASP A 232 0.46 -13.00 -4.45
N GLN A 233 -0.06 -11.90 -3.91
CA GLN A 233 0.71 -10.73 -3.41
C GLN A 233 1.83 -11.10 -2.44
N ASP A 234 1.66 -12.16 -1.64
CA ASP A 234 2.66 -12.64 -0.68
C ASP A 234 3.96 -13.09 -1.37
N MET A 235 3.95 -13.38 -2.67
CA MET A 235 5.14 -13.73 -3.46
C MET A 235 6.05 -12.53 -3.78
N VAL A 236 5.61 -11.29 -3.53
CA VAL A 236 6.32 -10.09 -3.98
C VAL A 236 7.78 -10.04 -3.55
N ASP A 237 8.09 -10.41 -2.31
CA ASP A 237 9.47 -10.35 -1.79
C ASP A 237 10.39 -11.32 -2.56
N ALA A 238 9.90 -12.53 -2.86
CA ALA A 238 10.63 -13.53 -3.64
C ALA A 238 10.81 -13.10 -5.10
N VAL A 239 9.77 -12.51 -5.71
CA VAL A 239 9.83 -11.98 -7.07
C VAL A 239 10.81 -10.81 -7.16
N ILE A 240 10.82 -9.90 -6.18
CA ILE A 240 11.80 -8.80 -6.10
C ILE A 240 13.22 -9.35 -5.98
N ALA A 241 13.45 -10.32 -5.09
CA ALA A 241 14.76 -10.94 -4.89
C ALA A 241 15.32 -11.56 -6.18
N LYS A 242 14.44 -12.09 -7.04
CA LYS A 242 14.81 -12.62 -8.36
C LYS A 242 15.00 -11.52 -9.41
N ALA A 243 14.11 -10.54 -9.47
CA ALA A 243 14.11 -9.50 -10.51
C ALA A 243 15.31 -8.55 -10.39
N ARG A 244 15.69 -8.16 -9.15
CA ARG A 244 16.74 -7.15 -8.92
C ARG A 244 18.11 -7.54 -9.50
N PRO A 245 18.66 -8.74 -9.25
CA PRO A 245 19.94 -9.16 -9.83
C PRO A 245 19.90 -9.29 -11.35
N LEU A 246 18.73 -9.60 -11.92
CA LEU A 246 18.55 -9.69 -13.36
C LEU A 246 18.56 -8.33 -14.05
N GLY A 247 18.40 -7.21 -13.31
CA GLY A 247 18.36 -5.86 -13.89
C GLY A 247 17.15 -5.59 -14.79
N VAL A 248 16.11 -6.42 -14.68
CA VAL A 248 14.83 -6.26 -15.41
C VAL A 248 14.01 -5.18 -14.74
N LYS A 249 13.51 -4.21 -15.51
CA LYS A 249 12.60 -3.18 -15.01
C LYS A 249 11.17 -3.69 -15.09
N ILE A 250 10.39 -3.50 -14.03
CA ILE A 250 8.98 -3.90 -14.00
C ILE A 250 8.12 -2.67 -13.78
N HIS A 251 7.23 -2.40 -14.74
CA HIS A 251 6.23 -1.35 -14.68
C HIS A 251 4.84 -1.97 -14.51
N ALA A 252 3.90 -1.18 -14.00
CA ALA A 252 2.50 -1.56 -13.94
C ALA A 252 1.63 -0.38 -14.38
N ILE A 253 0.54 -0.69 -15.07
CA ILE A 253 -0.55 0.22 -15.42
C ILE A 253 -1.79 -0.34 -14.74
N GLY A 254 -2.39 0.42 -13.84
CA GLY A 254 -3.55 -0.04 -13.09
C GLY A 254 -4.25 1.03 -12.30
N VAL A 255 -5.27 0.65 -11.55
CA VAL A 255 -6.09 1.56 -10.74
C VAL A 255 -5.40 1.93 -9.42
N PRO A 256 -5.77 3.04 -8.77
CA PRO A 256 -5.30 3.29 -7.42
C PRO A 256 -5.85 2.23 -6.46
N ALA A 257 -5.10 1.96 -5.40
CA ALA A 257 -5.60 1.24 -4.25
C ALA A 257 -6.51 2.14 -3.40
N PRO A 258 -7.61 1.60 -2.85
CA PRO A 258 -8.42 2.31 -1.87
C PRO A 258 -7.66 2.54 -0.57
N LEU A 259 -7.82 3.73 0.02
CA LEU A 259 -7.08 4.11 1.22
C LEU A 259 -7.31 3.14 2.40
N GLY A 260 -6.28 2.38 2.73
CA GLY A 260 -6.23 1.43 3.84
C GLY A 260 -7.23 0.27 3.72
N ARG A 261 -7.74 -0.04 2.52
CA ARG A 261 -8.78 -1.07 2.30
C ARG A 261 -8.40 -2.02 1.16
N LEU A 262 -9.00 -3.22 1.14
CA LEU A 262 -8.79 -4.22 0.09
C LEU A 262 -9.52 -3.90 -1.22
N SER A 263 -10.68 -3.23 -1.15
CA SER A 263 -11.50 -2.92 -2.32
C SER A 263 -12.23 -1.59 -2.16
N GLY A 264 -12.74 -1.06 -3.28
CA GLY A 264 -13.80 -0.06 -3.28
C GLY A 264 -15.05 -0.56 -2.53
N LEU A 265 -16.00 0.34 -2.30
CA LEU A 265 -17.18 0.09 -1.47
C LEU A 265 -18.30 -0.58 -2.26
N MET A 266 -18.37 -0.30 -3.57
CA MET A 266 -19.18 -1.08 -4.50
C MET A 266 -18.29 -2.13 -5.17
N GLN A 267 -18.23 -3.33 -4.60
CA GLN A 267 -17.79 -4.49 -5.38
C GLN A 267 -18.86 -4.75 -6.44
N THR A 268 -18.45 -4.99 -7.68
CA THR A 268 -19.37 -5.53 -8.68
C THR A 268 -19.96 -6.83 -8.12
N ALA A 269 -21.17 -7.22 -8.56
CA ALA A 269 -21.82 -8.45 -8.11
C ALA A 269 -21.14 -9.73 -8.67
N GLU A 270 -19.81 -9.69 -8.83
CA GLU A 270 -19.00 -10.82 -9.24
C GLU A 270 -18.75 -11.71 -8.03
N SER A 271 -18.83 -13.02 -8.26
CA SER A 271 -18.56 -14.03 -7.24
C SER A 271 -17.66 -15.09 -7.84
N ARG A 272 -16.61 -15.45 -7.11
CA ARG A 272 -15.68 -16.49 -7.55
C ARG A 272 -16.12 -17.84 -7.02
N LYS A 273 -15.92 -18.88 -7.84
CA LYS A 273 -16.25 -20.27 -7.49
C LYS A 273 -15.36 -20.85 -6.39
N ASP A 274 -14.19 -20.26 -6.17
CA ASP A 274 -13.21 -20.68 -5.15
C ASP A 274 -13.44 -20.03 -3.78
N GLY A 275 -14.47 -19.18 -3.64
CA GLY A 275 -14.80 -18.49 -2.39
C GLY A 275 -13.84 -17.36 -2.00
N LYS A 276 -12.89 -17.01 -2.86
CA LYS A 276 -12.05 -15.82 -2.67
C LYS A 276 -12.84 -14.53 -2.99
N PRO A 277 -12.41 -13.38 -2.45
CA PRO A 277 -12.97 -12.09 -2.86
C PRO A 277 -12.87 -11.93 -4.38
N ALA A 278 -13.96 -11.48 -5.01
CA ALA A 278 -14.01 -11.33 -6.46
C ALA A 278 -13.09 -10.22 -6.96
N ILE A 279 -12.95 -9.13 -6.18
CA ILE A 279 -12.13 -7.98 -6.52
C ILE A 279 -11.24 -7.59 -5.32
N VAL A 280 -9.94 -7.50 -5.55
CA VAL A 280 -8.93 -7.02 -4.59
C VAL A 280 -8.08 -5.93 -5.26
N GLN A 281 -8.37 -4.67 -4.95
CA GLN A 281 -7.70 -3.49 -5.52
C GLN A 281 -6.65 -2.87 -4.59
N GLY A 282 -6.48 -3.40 -3.38
CA GLY A 282 -5.61 -2.82 -2.36
C GLY A 282 -5.13 -3.85 -1.34
N PRO A 283 -4.51 -3.38 -0.24
CA PRO A 283 -4.30 -1.98 0.12
C PRO A 283 -3.09 -1.37 -0.59
N GLU A 284 -2.90 -0.06 -0.44
CA GLU A 284 -1.69 0.66 -0.85
C GLU A 284 -0.49 0.44 0.07
N THR A 285 -0.74 -0.17 1.23
CA THR A 285 0.25 -0.54 2.24
C THR A 285 0.31 -2.06 2.37
N ARG A 286 1.39 -2.59 2.96
CA ARG A 286 1.60 -4.05 3.03
C ARG A 286 0.44 -4.80 3.68
N ARG A 287 -0.18 -4.16 4.66
CA ARG A 287 -1.35 -4.66 5.39
C ARG A 287 -2.32 -3.50 5.59
N LEU A 288 -3.55 -3.81 5.97
CA LEU A 288 -4.58 -2.82 6.24
C LEU A 288 -4.15 -1.89 7.39
N GLN A 289 -4.36 -0.59 7.20
CA GLN A 289 -4.09 0.45 8.21
C GLN A 289 -5.34 1.26 8.56
N ARG A 290 -6.53 0.73 8.24
CA ARG A 290 -7.80 1.39 8.50
C ARG A 290 -8.80 0.38 9.04
N ILE A 291 -9.34 0.68 10.21
CA ILE A 291 -10.39 -0.14 10.82
C ILE A 291 -11.65 -0.19 9.96
N ASN A 292 -12.33 -1.33 10.03
CA ASN A 292 -13.62 -1.53 9.38
C ASN A 292 -14.75 -1.07 10.29
N LEU A 293 -15.03 0.24 10.31
CA LEU A 293 -16.06 0.83 11.16
C LEU A 293 -16.94 1.80 10.37
N ASP A 294 -18.25 1.64 10.49
CA ASP A 294 -19.25 2.50 9.86
C ASP A 294 -19.33 3.89 10.50
N PHE A 295 -19.83 4.88 9.75
CA PHE A 295 -20.20 6.18 10.31
C PHE A 295 -21.65 6.14 10.81
N THR A 296 -21.95 6.92 11.85
CA THR A 296 -23.31 7.03 12.42
C THR A 296 -24.29 7.74 11.48
N SER A 297 -23.81 8.67 10.65
CA SER A 297 -24.64 9.36 9.67
C SER A 297 -24.74 8.53 8.37
N SER A 298 -25.87 7.85 8.21
CA SER A 298 -26.27 7.22 6.94
C SER A 298 -26.82 8.31 6.00
N GLY A 299 -25.99 8.86 5.12
CA GLY A 299 -26.47 9.90 4.19
C GLY A 299 -25.45 10.51 3.23
N PHE A 300 -24.17 10.46 3.55
CA PHE A 300 -23.11 10.80 2.61
C PHE A 300 -22.40 9.51 2.24
N GLY A 301 -22.25 9.26 0.94
CA GLY A 301 -21.74 8.01 0.39
C GLY A 301 -20.57 7.45 1.21
N SER A 302 -20.52 6.13 1.27
CA SER A 302 -19.30 5.43 1.58
C SER A 302 -18.21 6.06 0.69
N GLN A 303 -17.35 6.90 1.27
CA GLN A 303 -16.49 7.73 0.46
C GLN A 303 -15.34 6.83 0.00
N GLU A 304 -15.40 6.49 -1.27
CA GLU A 304 -14.33 5.86 -2.00
C GLU A 304 -13.18 6.86 -2.03
N ILE A 305 -12.12 6.57 -1.28
CA ILE A 305 -10.95 7.44 -1.18
C ILE A 305 -9.81 6.77 -1.93
N ASP A 306 -9.33 7.43 -2.97
CA ASP A 306 -8.11 7.10 -3.68
C ASP A 306 -6.91 7.34 -2.75
N SER A 307 -6.14 6.30 -2.46
CA SER A 307 -4.96 6.42 -1.61
C SER A 307 -3.85 7.29 -2.21
N GLY A 308 -3.89 7.51 -3.52
CA GLY A 308 -2.84 8.13 -4.30
C GLY A 308 -1.78 7.17 -4.82
N PHE A 309 -1.87 5.88 -4.48
CA PHE A 309 -0.88 4.85 -4.77
C PHE A 309 -1.57 3.62 -5.37
N GLY A 310 -0.84 2.80 -6.13
CA GLY A 310 -1.34 1.48 -6.55
C GLY A 310 -1.33 0.47 -5.40
N PRO A 311 -1.85 -0.76 -5.62
CA PRO A 311 -1.75 -1.87 -4.69
C PRO A 311 -0.31 -2.09 -4.25
N PHE A 312 -0.12 -2.38 -2.96
CA PHE A 312 1.19 -2.39 -2.31
C PHE A 312 2.21 -3.25 -3.05
N ALA A 313 1.85 -4.51 -3.32
CA ALA A 313 2.79 -5.48 -3.86
C ALA A 313 3.27 -5.09 -5.27
N LEU A 314 2.37 -4.62 -6.14
CA LEU A 314 2.74 -4.14 -7.48
C LEU A 314 3.59 -2.88 -7.41
N ASN A 315 3.20 -1.92 -6.58
CA ASN A 315 3.94 -0.66 -6.44
C ASN A 315 5.33 -0.89 -5.81
N TYR A 316 5.42 -1.82 -4.85
CA TYR A 316 6.69 -2.26 -4.27
C TYR A 316 7.59 -2.91 -5.32
N LEU A 317 7.05 -3.83 -6.11
CA LEU A 317 7.78 -4.50 -7.19
C LEU A 317 8.32 -3.50 -8.21
N CYS A 318 7.47 -2.55 -8.65
CA CYS A 318 7.90 -1.52 -9.59
C CYS A 318 9.05 -0.68 -9.02
N ARG A 319 8.90 -0.19 -7.78
CA ARG A 319 9.93 0.63 -7.13
C ARG A 319 11.24 -0.13 -6.93
N ALA A 320 11.16 -1.39 -6.48
CA ALA A 320 12.34 -2.20 -6.20
C ALA A 320 13.14 -2.57 -7.45
N THR A 321 12.50 -2.56 -8.62
CA THR A 321 13.10 -2.88 -9.93
C THR A 321 13.41 -1.64 -10.78
N GLY A 322 13.21 -0.43 -10.25
CA GLY A 322 13.45 0.82 -10.96
C GLY A 322 12.41 1.15 -12.05
N GLY A 323 11.26 0.48 -12.04
CA GLY A 323 10.11 0.81 -12.86
C GLY A 323 9.12 1.75 -12.16
N ALA A 324 7.93 1.88 -12.74
CA ALA A 324 6.89 2.78 -12.26
C ALA A 324 5.51 2.12 -12.27
N TYR A 325 4.72 2.44 -11.24
CA TYR A 325 3.28 2.18 -11.21
C TYR A 325 2.54 3.41 -11.75
N LEU A 326 1.90 3.27 -12.90
CA LEU A 326 1.14 4.31 -13.59
C LEU A 326 -0.34 4.16 -13.24
N ILE A 327 -0.81 5.08 -12.39
CA ILE A 327 -2.17 5.04 -11.85
C ILE A 327 -3.16 5.64 -12.84
N VAL A 328 -4.07 4.82 -13.36
CA VAL A 328 -5.17 5.22 -14.24
C VAL A 328 -6.38 5.62 -13.39
N ARG A 329 -6.93 6.81 -13.66
CA ARG A 329 -8.11 7.39 -12.97
C ARG A 329 -9.22 7.73 -13.98
N SER A 330 -9.57 6.75 -14.82
CA SER A 330 -10.58 6.96 -15.85
C SER A 330 -11.97 6.59 -15.35
N SER A 331 -12.95 7.47 -15.59
CA SER A 331 -14.37 7.15 -15.36
C SER A 331 -14.88 6.05 -16.29
N ALA A 332 -14.17 5.75 -17.38
CA ALA A 332 -14.49 4.63 -18.27
C ALA A 332 -14.27 3.26 -17.60
N LEU A 333 -13.58 3.20 -16.46
CA LEU A 333 -13.37 1.99 -15.67
C LEU A 333 -14.56 1.67 -14.73
N GLY A 334 -15.54 2.58 -14.59
CA GLY A 334 -16.70 2.41 -13.72
C GLY A 334 -16.65 3.28 -12.47
N SER A 335 -17.36 2.86 -11.42
CA SER A 335 -17.48 3.63 -10.17
C SER A 335 -16.13 3.81 -9.49
N TRP A 336 -15.38 2.72 -9.34
CA TRP A 336 -14.00 2.75 -8.89
C TRP A 336 -13.05 2.72 -10.11
N PRO A 337 -12.01 3.57 -10.15
CA PRO A 337 -11.70 4.70 -9.27
C PRO A 337 -12.40 6.01 -9.71
N GLY A 338 -13.28 5.99 -10.72
CA GLY A 338 -13.78 7.19 -11.41
C GLY A 338 -14.41 8.26 -10.52
N ASN A 339 -15.08 7.83 -9.44
CA ASN A 339 -15.78 8.68 -8.47
C ASN A 339 -15.03 8.88 -7.15
N ALA A 340 -13.84 8.30 -7.01
CA ALA A 340 -13.10 8.36 -5.76
C ALA A 340 -12.56 9.78 -5.49
N SER A 341 -12.56 10.19 -4.21
CA SER A 341 -11.90 11.42 -3.78
C SER A 341 -10.40 11.31 -3.98
N VAL A 342 -9.80 12.26 -4.71
CA VAL A 342 -8.37 12.30 -4.99
C VAL A 342 -7.70 13.43 -4.19
N TYR A 343 -6.60 13.12 -3.52
CA TYR A 343 -5.81 14.08 -2.76
C TYR A 343 -4.51 14.45 -3.49
N GLY A 344 -4.10 15.71 -3.37
CA GLY A 344 -3.00 16.29 -4.14
C GLY A 344 -1.61 15.72 -3.83
N GLY A 345 -0.63 16.09 -4.67
CA GLY A 345 0.73 15.54 -4.61
C GLY A 345 1.51 15.76 -3.31
N GLU A 346 1.25 16.85 -2.57
CA GLU A 346 1.89 17.11 -1.28
C GLU A 346 1.52 16.07 -0.21
N TYR A 347 0.27 15.60 -0.20
CA TYR A 347 -0.16 14.50 0.66
C TYR A 347 0.66 13.24 0.36
N ARG A 348 0.74 12.82 -0.90
CA ARG A 348 1.49 11.59 -1.26
C ARG A 348 2.98 11.70 -0.96
N ARG A 349 3.56 12.89 -1.09
CA ARG A 349 4.97 13.13 -0.77
C ARG A 349 5.25 12.99 0.74
N LYS A 350 4.33 13.46 1.58
CA LYS A 350 4.48 13.44 3.05
C LYS A 350 4.03 12.13 3.70
N TYR A 351 3.09 11.42 3.09
CA TYR A 351 2.48 10.20 3.63
C TYR A 351 2.66 8.97 2.71
N PRO A 352 3.90 8.67 2.24
CA PRO A 352 4.12 7.53 1.37
C PRO A 352 3.89 6.20 2.12
N PRO A 353 3.41 5.15 1.45
CA PRO A 353 3.51 3.79 1.94
C PRO A 353 4.96 3.41 2.24
N GLN A 354 5.15 2.59 3.26
CA GLN A 354 6.45 2.01 3.59
C GLN A 354 6.61 0.70 2.84
N PHE A 355 7.43 0.73 1.78
CA PHE A 355 7.74 -0.42 0.92
C PHE A 355 8.76 -1.34 1.59
N LEU A 356 8.27 -2.15 2.54
CA LEU A 356 9.03 -3.06 3.39
C LEU A 356 8.79 -4.51 2.98
N SER A 357 9.80 -5.37 3.18
CA SER A 357 9.63 -6.84 3.13
C SER A 357 8.73 -7.35 4.27
N ALA A 358 8.33 -8.63 4.20
CA ALA A 358 7.51 -9.27 5.24
C ALA A 358 8.17 -9.15 6.61
N ASP A 359 9.46 -9.49 6.65
CA ASP A 359 10.24 -9.55 7.89
C ASP A 359 10.45 -8.15 8.47
N GLU A 360 10.80 -7.17 7.63
CA GLU A 360 10.95 -5.77 8.07
C GLU A 360 9.62 -5.21 8.60
N TYR A 361 8.50 -5.54 7.95
CA TYR A 361 7.18 -5.12 8.42
C TYR A 361 6.84 -5.75 9.77
N GLN A 362 7.10 -7.05 9.96
CA GLN A 362 6.89 -7.74 11.23
C GLN A 362 7.79 -7.20 12.35
N GLN A 363 9.06 -6.90 12.05
CA GLN A 363 9.96 -6.23 12.99
C GLN A 363 9.45 -4.85 13.38
N LYS A 364 8.87 -4.11 12.42
CA LYS A 364 8.27 -2.81 12.72
C LYS A 364 7.07 -2.96 13.66
N LEU A 365 6.17 -3.92 13.42
CA LEU A 365 5.04 -4.17 14.31
C LEU A 365 5.49 -4.61 15.71
N SER A 366 6.50 -5.47 15.82
CA SER A 366 6.98 -5.94 17.13
C SER A 366 7.69 -4.85 17.93
N SER A 367 8.22 -3.82 17.27
CA SER A 367 8.90 -2.69 17.92
C SER A 367 7.96 -1.68 18.58
N ASN A 368 6.65 -1.70 18.28
CA ASN A 368 5.71 -0.70 18.79
C ASN A 368 4.29 -1.28 18.92
N LYS A 369 3.76 -1.30 20.15
CA LYS A 369 2.44 -1.91 20.43
C LYS A 369 1.29 -1.20 19.73
N ALA A 370 1.37 0.11 19.52
CA ALA A 370 0.34 0.88 18.83
C ALA A 370 0.23 0.46 17.35
N LEU A 371 1.37 0.21 16.69
CA LEU A 371 1.39 -0.34 15.33
C LEU A 371 0.78 -1.74 15.26
N ALA A 372 1.19 -2.63 16.18
CA ALA A 372 0.66 -3.98 16.27
C ALA A 372 -0.85 -4.02 16.58
N ALA A 373 -1.32 -3.10 17.43
CA ALA A 373 -2.74 -2.95 17.73
C ALA A 373 -3.52 -2.53 16.49
N LEU A 374 -3.07 -1.49 15.79
CA LEU A 374 -3.72 -0.99 14.57
C LEU A 374 -3.78 -2.03 13.45
N ASP A 375 -2.68 -2.73 13.16
CA ASP A 375 -2.68 -3.83 12.18
C ASP A 375 -3.75 -4.84 12.54
N ALA A 376 -3.74 -5.33 13.78
CA ALA A 376 -4.64 -6.40 14.18
C ALA A 376 -6.12 -5.99 14.19
N VAL A 377 -6.46 -4.77 14.63
CA VAL A 377 -7.87 -4.32 14.60
C VAL A 377 -8.38 -4.03 13.18
N SER A 378 -7.48 -3.78 12.22
CA SER A 378 -7.86 -3.54 10.82
C SER A 378 -8.39 -4.79 10.11
N TYR A 379 -8.13 -5.98 10.66
CA TYR A 379 -8.64 -7.27 10.16
C TYR A 379 -9.83 -7.80 10.96
N LEU A 380 -10.29 -7.09 12.00
CA LEU A 380 -11.51 -7.48 12.69
C LEU A 380 -12.73 -7.28 11.77
N PRO A 381 -13.81 -8.08 11.94
CA PRO A 381 -15.05 -7.89 11.19
C PRO A 381 -15.59 -6.45 11.33
N PRO A 382 -16.41 -5.98 10.36
CA PRO A 382 -16.97 -4.64 10.43
C PRO A 382 -17.63 -4.37 11.79
N GLY A 383 -17.15 -3.33 12.48
CA GLY A 383 -17.86 -2.71 13.58
C GLY A 383 -19.04 -1.93 13.04
N GLY A 384 -20.22 -2.15 13.61
CA GLY A 384 -21.40 -1.35 13.27
C GLY A 384 -21.38 0.01 13.97
N ALA A 385 -22.19 0.94 13.48
CA ALA A 385 -22.48 2.20 14.14
C ALA A 385 -23.90 2.19 14.71
N ILE A 386 -24.14 3.00 15.75
CA ILE A 386 -25.51 3.27 16.20
C ILE A 386 -26.18 4.22 15.20
N THR A 387 -27.00 3.66 14.32
CA THR A 387 -27.68 4.40 13.25
C THR A 387 -29.19 4.42 13.51
N ALA A 388 -29.77 5.62 13.49
CA ALA A 388 -31.20 5.85 13.73
C ALA A 388 -31.79 5.09 14.94
N PRO A 389 -31.22 5.22 16.16
CA PRO A 389 -31.78 4.58 17.34
C PRO A 389 -33.15 5.16 17.70
N SER A 390 -33.94 4.43 18.48
CA SER A 390 -35.18 4.97 19.07
C SER A 390 -34.85 6.12 20.02
N THR A 391 -35.42 7.29 19.77
CA THR A 391 -35.14 8.50 20.58
C THR A 391 -36.35 9.00 21.35
N ASN A 392 -37.56 8.58 21.01
CA ASN A 392 -38.78 9.06 21.64
C ASN A 392 -39.39 7.99 22.54
N PHE A 393 -39.61 8.32 23.81
CA PHE A 393 -40.11 7.41 24.84
C PHE A 393 -41.26 8.07 25.61
N ARG A 394 -42.48 7.74 25.19
CA ARG A 394 -43.70 8.23 25.81
C ARG A 394 -43.95 7.54 27.17
N THR A 395 -44.36 8.34 28.12
CA THR A 395 -44.74 7.96 29.49
C THR A 395 -46.26 7.96 29.62
N GLY A 396 -46.80 7.39 30.71
CA GLY A 396 -48.25 7.24 30.94
C GLY A 396 -48.74 5.79 30.95
N ASP A 397 -48.05 4.89 30.24
CA ASP A 397 -48.14 3.43 30.43
C ASP A 397 -46.75 2.90 30.75
N GLU A 398 -46.50 2.60 32.03
CA GLU A 398 -45.21 2.10 32.52
C GLU A 398 -44.80 0.77 31.86
N ALA A 399 -45.77 -0.09 31.54
CA ALA A 399 -45.50 -1.36 30.88
C ALA A 399 -45.14 -1.15 29.41
N ALA A 400 -45.76 -0.19 28.72
CA ALA A 400 -45.36 0.20 27.37
C ALA A 400 -43.98 0.86 27.34
N LEU A 401 -43.70 1.79 28.27
CA LEU A 401 -42.39 2.44 28.39
C LEU A 401 -41.28 1.43 28.66
N LYS A 402 -41.49 0.49 29.60
CA LYS A 402 -40.52 -0.56 29.87
C LYS A 402 -40.24 -1.41 28.62
N ARG A 403 -41.28 -1.81 27.88
CA ARG A 403 -41.14 -2.58 26.64
C ARG A 403 -40.38 -1.82 25.55
N SER A 404 -40.63 -0.52 25.39
CA SER A 404 -39.92 0.30 24.38
C SER A 404 -38.45 0.49 24.75
N LEU A 405 -38.14 0.73 26.02
CA LEU A 405 -36.76 0.78 26.53
C LEU A 405 -36.04 -0.56 26.35
N ASP A 406 -36.67 -1.68 26.72
CA ASP A 406 -36.07 -3.02 26.57
C ASP A 406 -35.80 -3.35 25.10
N ALA A 407 -36.70 -2.96 24.18
CA ALA A 407 -36.48 -3.11 22.75
C ALA A 407 -35.31 -2.25 22.26
N ALA A 408 -35.24 -0.99 22.71
CA ALA A 408 -34.20 -0.04 22.36
C ALA A 408 -32.80 -0.47 22.85
N GLN A 409 -32.70 -1.14 24.02
CA GLN A 409 -31.44 -1.64 24.57
C GLN A 409 -30.83 -2.83 23.80
N ARG A 410 -31.59 -3.50 22.93
CA ARG A 410 -31.06 -4.60 22.10
C ARG A 410 -30.02 -4.13 21.09
N LEU A 411 -30.18 -2.91 20.57
CA LEU A 411 -29.25 -2.33 19.60
C LEU A 411 -27.83 -2.15 20.19
N PRO A 412 -27.64 -1.41 21.30
CA PRO A 412 -26.32 -1.28 21.91
C PRO A 412 -25.79 -2.61 22.45
N ALA A 413 -26.63 -3.52 22.96
CA ALA A 413 -26.18 -4.85 23.41
C ALA A 413 -25.51 -5.66 22.29
N ARG A 414 -25.97 -5.50 21.04
CA ARG A 414 -25.35 -6.12 19.85
C ARG A 414 -24.09 -5.40 19.38
N LEU A 415 -24.06 -4.07 19.45
CA LEU A 415 -22.98 -3.25 18.90
C LEU A 415 -21.79 -3.09 19.85
N ALA A 416 -22.01 -3.08 21.17
CA ALA A 416 -20.96 -2.79 22.15
C ALA A 416 -19.80 -3.80 22.12
N PRO A 417 -20.01 -5.13 22.11
CA PRO A 417 -18.90 -6.08 22.21
C PRO A 417 -17.83 -5.95 21.11
N PRO A 418 -18.15 -5.88 19.80
CA PRO A 418 -17.13 -5.68 18.77
C PRO A 418 -16.45 -4.30 18.86
N LEU A 419 -17.17 -3.25 19.28
CA LEU A 419 -16.59 -1.92 19.47
C LEU A 419 -15.61 -1.89 20.65
N GLU A 420 -15.94 -2.58 21.75
CA GLU A 420 -15.04 -2.72 22.91
C GLU A 420 -13.78 -3.48 22.54
N ALA A 421 -13.88 -4.54 21.73
CA ALA A 421 -12.71 -5.29 21.26
C ALA A 421 -11.73 -4.42 20.46
N ILE A 422 -12.24 -3.55 19.58
CA ILE A 422 -11.42 -2.60 18.81
C ILE A 422 -10.84 -1.52 19.73
N TYR A 423 -11.69 -0.85 20.51
CA TYR A 423 -11.29 0.27 21.37
C TYR A 423 -10.28 -0.16 22.42
N ASN A 424 -10.52 -1.24 23.17
CA ASN A 424 -9.63 -1.67 24.24
C ASN A 424 -8.25 -2.02 23.68
N ARG A 425 -8.19 -2.74 22.55
CA ARG A 425 -6.91 -3.11 21.93
C ARG A 425 -6.07 -1.90 21.50
N LEU A 426 -6.72 -0.85 21.00
CA LEU A 426 -6.05 0.41 20.68
C LEU A 426 -5.67 1.18 21.96
N SER A 427 -6.62 1.40 22.86
CA SER A 427 -6.42 2.16 24.10
C SER A 427 -5.30 1.58 24.96
N ASP A 428 -5.22 0.25 25.10
CA ASP A 428 -4.16 -0.45 25.85
C ASP A 428 -2.76 -0.24 25.23
N ALA A 429 -2.68 0.09 23.95
CA ALA A 429 -1.45 0.34 23.22
C ALA A 429 -1.09 1.83 23.08
N GLU A 430 -1.93 2.76 23.57
CA GLU A 430 -1.77 4.20 23.38
C GLU A 430 -0.46 4.75 23.95
N SER A 431 0.08 4.14 25.01
CA SER A 431 1.38 4.51 25.59
C SER A 431 2.56 4.45 24.59
N ASP A 432 2.45 3.66 23.52
CA ASP A 432 3.46 3.58 22.46
C ASP A 432 3.17 4.51 21.27
N ARG A 433 2.04 5.25 21.27
CA ARG A 433 1.71 6.23 20.21
C ARG A 433 2.88 7.18 20.01
N ASP A 434 3.34 7.86 21.06
CA ASP A 434 4.29 8.97 20.94
C ASP A 434 5.67 8.54 20.37
N GLN A 435 5.93 7.23 20.31
CA GLN A 435 7.12 6.64 19.70
C GLN A 435 6.98 6.44 18.18
N ILE A 436 5.77 6.57 17.61
CA ILE A 436 5.53 6.50 16.17
C ILE A 436 6.05 7.80 15.54
N THR A 437 7.02 7.68 14.63
CA THR A 437 7.63 8.80 13.90
C THR A 437 7.10 8.97 12.48
N ASP A 438 6.49 7.92 11.95
CA ASP A 438 5.94 7.93 10.59
C ASP A 438 4.56 8.62 10.60
N PRO A 439 4.36 9.70 9.84
CA PRO A 439 3.14 10.52 9.94
C PRO A 439 1.89 9.78 9.43
N ARG A 440 2.06 8.80 8.54
CA ARG A 440 0.94 7.98 8.05
C ARG A 440 0.48 7.02 9.13
N TRP A 441 1.41 6.36 9.81
CA TRP A 441 1.09 5.53 10.97
C TRP A 441 0.47 6.34 12.11
N GLN A 442 0.99 7.55 12.37
CA GLN A 442 0.41 8.46 13.36
C GLN A 442 -1.06 8.76 13.06
N ALA A 443 -1.34 9.27 11.85
CA ALA A 443 -2.69 9.62 11.41
C ALA A 443 -3.65 8.42 11.43
N SER A 444 -3.17 7.25 11.00
CA SER A 444 -3.97 6.02 10.94
C SER A 444 -4.33 5.52 12.33
N TYR A 445 -3.38 5.57 13.28
CA TYR A 445 -3.60 5.13 14.65
C TYR A 445 -4.58 6.05 15.38
N ASP A 446 -4.34 7.37 15.33
CA ASP A 446 -5.20 8.34 16.02
C ASP A 446 -6.62 8.33 15.43
N LEU A 447 -6.76 8.20 14.10
CA LEU A 447 -8.07 8.07 13.47
C LEU A 447 -8.78 6.79 13.94
N ALA A 448 -8.08 5.66 13.99
CA ALA A 448 -8.66 4.41 14.46
C ALA A 448 -9.12 4.50 15.93
N LEU A 449 -8.26 5.01 16.81
CA LEU A 449 -8.56 5.18 18.24
C LEU A 449 -9.75 6.14 18.42
N GLY A 450 -9.70 7.30 17.77
CA GLY A 450 -10.74 8.32 17.85
C GLY A 450 -12.11 7.81 17.38
N ARG A 451 -12.16 7.14 16.23
CA ARG A 451 -13.41 6.59 15.69
C ARG A 451 -13.95 5.44 16.53
N ALA A 452 -13.10 4.53 17.00
CA ALA A 452 -13.52 3.43 17.87
C ALA A 452 -14.07 3.95 19.21
N ALA A 453 -13.38 4.92 19.82
CA ALA A 453 -13.83 5.57 21.04
C ALA A 453 -15.16 6.33 20.85
N ALA A 454 -15.32 7.04 19.73
CA ALA A 454 -16.56 7.75 19.40
C ALA A 454 -17.75 6.80 19.25
N ALA A 455 -17.60 5.73 18.47
CA ALA A 455 -18.64 4.73 18.27
C ALA A 455 -19.01 4.02 19.58
N LEU A 456 -18.02 3.66 20.40
CA LEU A 456 -18.24 3.05 21.70
C LEU A 456 -18.95 4.00 22.67
N ALA A 457 -18.50 5.27 22.75
CA ALA A 457 -19.10 6.28 23.60
C ALA A 457 -20.58 6.53 23.25
N ARG A 458 -20.91 6.66 21.95
CA ARG A 458 -22.30 6.80 21.52
C ARG A 458 -23.13 5.57 21.86
N THR A 459 -22.60 4.37 21.64
CA THR A 459 -23.31 3.11 21.86
C THR A 459 -23.59 2.86 23.35
N ASN A 460 -22.55 2.94 24.19
CA ASN A 460 -22.68 2.70 25.63
C ASN A 460 -23.36 3.88 26.33
N GLY A 461 -23.13 5.11 25.86
CA GLY A 461 -23.84 6.31 26.32
C GLY A 461 -25.34 6.20 26.09
N TYR A 462 -25.76 5.78 24.90
CA TYR A 462 -27.16 5.54 24.59
C TYR A 462 -27.78 4.52 25.55
N ASN A 463 -27.14 3.34 25.70
CA ASN A 463 -27.62 2.30 26.59
C ASN A 463 -27.78 2.78 28.04
N GLN A 464 -26.81 3.57 28.52
CA GLN A 464 -26.82 4.11 29.86
C GLN A 464 -27.92 5.16 30.05
N MET A 465 -28.17 6.01 29.06
CA MET A 465 -29.27 6.97 29.11
C MET A 465 -30.64 6.29 29.18
N LEU A 466 -30.82 5.17 28.47
CA LEU A 466 -32.02 4.33 28.58
C LEU A 466 -32.16 3.74 29.99
N ALA A 467 -31.06 3.27 30.59
CA ALA A 467 -31.06 2.74 31.95
C ALA A 467 -31.43 3.81 32.99
N LEU A 468 -30.94 5.05 32.82
CA LEU A 468 -31.31 6.18 33.68
C LEU A 468 -32.80 6.49 33.58
N LEU A 469 -33.38 6.51 32.38
CA LEU A 469 -34.81 6.71 32.22
C LEU A 469 -35.61 5.58 32.88
N LYS A 470 -35.17 4.33 32.71
CA LYS A 470 -35.76 3.15 33.34
C LYS A 470 -35.73 3.19 34.87
N SER A 471 -34.77 3.91 35.46
CA SER A 471 -34.67 4.10 36.92
C SER A 471 -35.66 5.11 37.51
N GLY A 472 -36.45 5.80 36.66
CA GLY A 472 -37.53 6.69 37.09
C GLY A 472 -37.15 8.17 37.04
N ARG A 473 -36.92 8.71 35.83
CA ARG A 473 -36.73 10.15 35.60
C ARG A 473 -38.08 10.89 35.66
N LYS A 474 -38.11 12.06 36.29
CA LYS A 474 -39.30 12.92 36.41
C LYS A 474 -39.21 14.10 35.45
N PHE A 475 -40.35 14.52 34.90
CA PHE A 475 -40.44 15.74 34.11
C PHE A 475 -40.32 16.97 35.00
N ASP A 476 -39.73 18.02 34.45
CA ASP A 476 -39.71 19.34 35.06
C ASP A 476 -41.06 20.05 34.82
N ASP A 477 -41.62 19.95 33.60
CA ASP A 477 -42.99 20.38 33.30
C ASP A 477 -44.00 19.21 33.38
N ALA A 478 -45.03 19.36 34.21
CA ALA A 478 -46.06 18.35 34.42
C ALA A 478 -46.98 18.11 33.22
N SER A 479 -46.96 18.98 32.21
CA SER A 479 -47.72 18.81 30.96
C SER A 479 -47.03 17.91 29.93
N HIS A 480 -45.72 17.67 30.09
CA HIS A 480 -44.97 16.78 29.21
C HIS A 480 -45.26 15.31 29.52
N ASP A 481 -45.32 14.51 28.46
CA ASP A 481 -45.53 13.07 28.54
C ASP A 481 -44.45 12.27 27.83
N THR A 482 -43.48 12.92 27.17
CA THR A 482 -42.50 12.23 26.33
C THR A 482 -41.07 12.64 26.64
N TRP A 483 -40.20 11.65 26.85
CA TRP A 483 -38.76 11.85 26.87
C TRP A 483 -38.18 11.69 25.47
N ILE A 484 -37.42 12.69 25.03
CA ILE A 484 -36.72 12.72 23.75
C ILE A 484 -35.21 12.68 24.02
N LEU A 485 -34.55 11.64 23.52
CA LEU A 485 -33.10 11.53 23.57
C LEU A 485 -32.48 12.23 22.36
N GLN A 486 -31.67 13.25 22.59
CA GLN A 486 -31.02 14.03 21.54
C GLN A 486 -29.50 13.81 21.56
N PRO A 487 -28.82 13.83 20.39
CA PRO A 487 -27.37 13.92 20.33
C PRO A 487 -26.85 15.15 21.10
N ALA A 488 -25.74 15.00 21.81
CA ALA A 488 -25.14 16.08 22.59
C ALA A 488 -23.61 15.91 22.72
N ASP A 489 -22.90 17.00 22.98
CA ASP A 489 -21.44 16.99 23.19
C ASP A 489 -21.01 16.61 24.62
N SER A 490 -21.82 15.80 25.30
CA SER A 490 -21.58 15.37 26.68
C SER A 490 -22.18 13.97 26.93
N LEU A 491 -21.50 13.21 27.78
CA LEU A 491 -21.97 11.97 28.39
C LEU A 491 -21.88 12.04 29.92
N SER A 492 -21.86 13.25 30.49
CA SER A 492 -21.72 13.43 31.94
C SER A 492 -22.87 12.77 32.72
N GLU A 493 -24.11 12.84 32.22
CA GLU A 493 -25.26 12.13 32.81
C GLU A 493 -25.10 10.60 32.72
N ALA A 494 -24.51 10.11 31.63
CA ALA A 494 -24.22 8.69 31.42
C ALA A 494 -23.00 8.19 32.24
N GLY A 495 -22.30 9.08 32.96
CA GLY A 495 -21.25 8.71 33.91
C GLY A 495 -19.82 9.02 33.45
N SER A 496 -18.96 9.23 34.44
CA SER A 496 -17.60 9.77 34.25
C SER A 496 -16.69 8.91 33.37
N ARG A 497 -16.85 7.58 33.41
CA ARG A 497 -16.08 6.66 32.54
C ARG A 497 -16.41 6.89 31.06
N LEU A 498 -17.69 7.02 30.71
CA LEU A 498 -18.10 7.25 29.33
C LEU A 498 -17.72 8.65 28.85
N GLU A 499 -17.80 9.64 29.74
CA GLU A 499 -17.30 10.99 29.46
C GLU A 499 -15.78 11.00 29.19
N LYS A 500 -14.99 10.16 29.88
CA LYS A 500 -13.56 10.00 29.59
C LYS A 500 -13.32 9.42 28.20
N VAL A 501 -14.05 8.37 27.81
CA VAL A 501 -13.94 7.76 26.46
C VAL A 501 -14.33 8.78 25.38
N ARG A 502 -15.40 9.57 25.62
CA ARG A 502 -15.80 10.66 24.73
C ARG A 502 -14.68 11.69 24.52
N LYS A 503 -14.08 12.17 25.62
CA LYS A 503 -12.98 13.16 25.55
C LYS A 503 -11.79 12.62 24.78
N GLN A 504 -11.38 11.37 25.05
CA GLN A 504 -10.31 10.71 24.29
C GLN A 504 -10.63 10.62 22.80
N ALA A 505 -11.89 10.32 22.45
CA ALA A 505 -12.33 10.30 21.05
C ALA A 505 -12.14 11.68 20.38
N VAL A 506 -12.61 12.74 21.02
CA VAL A 506 -12.48 14.12 20.52
C VAL A 506 -11.00 14.52 20.40
N GLU A 507 -10.20 14.24 21.43
CA GLU A 507 -8.77 14.55 21.45
C GLU A 507 -8.03 13.86 20.31
N ALA A 508 -8.24 12.56 20.10
CA ALA A 508 -7.60 11.81 19.02
C ALA A 508 -8.04 12.30 17.62
N LEU A 509 -9.34 12.53 17.41
CA LEU A 509 -9.85 13.03 16.12
C LEU A 509 -9.36 14.45 15.82
N GLN A 510 -9.36 15.33 16.82
CA GLN A 510 -8.85 16.70 16.67
C GLN A 510 -7.34 16.71 16.43
N ARG A 511 -6.59 15.79 17.06
CA ARG A 511 -5.16 15.58 16.78
C ARG A 511 -4.92 15.26 15.31
N VAL A 512 -5.69 14.34 14.73
CA VAL A 512 -5.60 14.02 13.29
C VAL A 512 -5.82 15.27 12.43
N ILE A 513 -6.85 16.07 12.75
CA ILE A 513 -7.18 17.29 11.98
C ILE A 513 -6.05 18.32 12.06
N ASN A 514 -5.46 18.48 13.25
CA ASN A 514 -4.46 19.51 13.53
C ASN A 514 -3.06 19.13 13.03
N GLU A 515 -2.64 17.89 13.26
CA GLU A 515 -1.29 17.40 12.92
C GLU A 515 -1.19 16.93 11.46
N HIS A 516 -2.32 16.50 10.87
CA HIS A 516 -2.37 15.97 9.51
C HIS A 516 -3.40 16.69 8.62
N PRO A 517 -3.34 18.04 8.51
CA PRO A 517 -4.30 18.79 7.69
C PRO A 517 -4.20 18.42 6.21
N ASP A 518 -5.29 18.63 5.48
CA ASP A 518 -5.41 18.37 4.04
C ASP A 518 -5.11 16.92 3.63
N THR A 519 -5.36 15.97 4.55
CA THR A 519 -5.25 14.53 4.30
C THR A 519 -6.62 13.85 4.35
N PRO A 520 -6.74 12.65 3.76
CA PRO A 520 -7.96 11.86 3.92
C PRO A 520 -8.26 11.48 5.37
N TRP A 521 -7.25 11.29 6.23
CA TRP A 521 -7.49 11.01 7.65
C TRP A 521 -8.16 12.20 8.34
N ALA A 522 -7.72 13.43 8.06
CA ALA A 522 -8.35 14.63 8.61
C ALA A 522 -9.79 14.80 8.11
N GLU A 523 -10.09 14.48 6.85
CA GLU A 523 -11.47 14.49 6.33
C GLU A 523 -12.35 13.48 7.07
N LEU A 524 -11.88 12.23 7.21
CA LEU A 524 -12.61 11.20 7.96
C LEU A 524 -12.79 11.59 9.44
N ALA A 525 -11.80 12.24 10.05
CA ALA A 525 -11.90 12.72 11.42
C ALA A 525 -12.91 13.87 11.57
N ARG A 526 -12.93 14.84 10.65
CA ARG A 526 -13.94 15.91 10.63
C ARG A 526 -15.33 15.32 10.49
N ARG A 527 -15.52 14.39 9.55
CA ARG A 527 -16.78 13.69 9.34
C ARG A 527 -17.26 12.97 10.59
N GLU A 528 -16.35 12.31 11.32
CA GLU A 528 -16.71 11.66 12.59
C GLU A 528 -17.21 12.66 13.63
N LEU A 529 -16.62 13.86 13.68
CA LEU A 529 -16.97 14.94 14.61
C LEU A 529 -18.21 15.74 14.19
N GLU A 530 -18.71 15.61 12.95
CA GLU A 530 -19.97 16.23 12.52
C GLU A 530 -21.18 15.75 13.34
N THR A 531 -21.12 14.52 13.84
CA THR A 531 -22.16 13.98 14.73
C THR A 531 -21.70 14.08 16.18
N PRO A 532 -22.46 14.72 17.08
CA PRO A 532 -22.11 14.78 18.50
C PRO A 532 -21.80 13.40 19.10
N ILE A 533 -20.80 13.35 19.98
CA ILE A 533 -20.39 12.11 20.65
C ILE A 533 -21.04 12.05 22.03
N GLY A 534 -22.35 11.89 22.08
CA GLY A 534 -23.04 11.85 23.36
C GLY A 534 -24.54 12.05 23.23
N TRP A 535 -25.20 12.11 24.39
CA TRP A 535 -26.65 12.09 24.48
C TRP A 535 -27.12 12.93 25.64
N ARG A 536 -28.26 13.59 25.47
CA ARG A 536 -28.97 14.29 26.53
C ARG A 536 -30.46 13.99 26.42
N TRP A 537 -31.15 13.96 27.55
CA TRP A 537 -32.61 13.90 27.57
C TRP A 537 -33.19 15.32 27.49
N THR A 538 -34.25 15.46 26.71
CA THR A 538 -35.16 16.61 26.71
C THR A 538 -36.59 16.11 26.89
N GLU A 539 -37.48 16.96 27.36
CA GLU A 539 -38.89 16.65 27.55
C GLU A 539 -39.78 17.39 26.53
N ALA A 540 -40.91 16.78 26.19
CA ALA A 540 -41.89 17.29 25.23
C ALA A 540 -43.32 16.81 25.55
#